data_AF-A0A8S3Q7H1-F1
#
_entry.id   AF-A0A8S3Q7H1-F1
#
_cell.length_a   1.000
_cell.length_b   1.000
_cell.length_c   1.000
_cell.angle_alpha   90.00
_cell.angle_beta   90.00
_cell.angle_gamma   90.00
#
_symmetry.space_group_name_H-M   'P 1'
#
loop_
_entity.id
_entity.type
_entity.pdbx_description
1 polymer ?
#
loop_
_entity_poly.entity_id
_entity_poly.type
_entity_poly.pdbx_seq_one_letter_code
_entity_poly.pdbx_strand_id
1 'polypeptide(L)'
;MTDVGMIDMNQAMTNILSIDVKSDSYSDEDKVLKDEKKEQLAMTIIQKTSLSMLNIDELIKEICKNGWLELLQLIWSNKDHSNINIDQSKIDIACEYGRENIVHWAVSNLDLNMINVKVLMTESCSFGWLEIVKKIWTTEENGNFDIKSAMNEGCSYGRVEVVTWLIQNADNNLFDMNVVMETSCRNGWIDIIKNILPLDLSTCNATVAITAACTSGNVELVQLFTVACAKGWDEIAEILLNTVDHNLLHIENNFMNICRSGEADIVSIILKKVDHNLLNLHETITSLIKDKKNEQVVLNIIKNAHKTKWDKQSLSEKAREHSWWKVLAFLNTWT
;
A
#
# COMPACT_ATOMS: atom_id res chain seq x y z
N MET A 1 -5.39 -39.11 39.63
CA MET A 1 -6.42 -38.17 39.16
C MET A 1 -7.12 -38.86 37.99
N THR A 2 -8.43 -39.06 38.12
CA THR A 2 -9.30 -39.91 37.28
C THR A 2 -9.60 -39.28 35.91
N ASP A 3 -9.95 -40.10 34.89
CA ASP A 3 -10.39 -39.68 33.53
C ASP A 3 -11.42 -38.53 33.51
N VAL A 4 -12.23 -38.41 34.57
CA VAL A 4 -13.22 -37.33 34.75
C VAL A 4 -12.55 -35.94 34.85
N GLY A 5 -11.37 -35.86 35.49
CA GLY A 5 -10.58 -34.61 35.55
C GLY A 5 -9.86 -34.27 34.25
N MET A 6 -9.59 -35.27 33.38
CA MET A 6 -9.04 -35.07 32.04
C MET A 6 -10.04 -34.43 31.09
N ILE A 7 -11.30 -34.86 31.12
CA ILE A 7 -12.37 -34.34 30.26
C ILE A 7 -12.70 -32.87 30.61
N ASP A 8 -12.67 -32.53 31.90
CA ASP A 8 -13.08 -31.21 32.39
C ASP A 8 -12.15 -30.09 31.91
N MET A 9 -10.82 -30.28 31.96
CA MET A 9 -9.87 -29.21 31.60
C MET A 9 -9.79 -28.96 30.08
N ASN A 10 -9.85 -30.00 29.25
CA ASN A 10 -9.90 -29.82 27.79
C ASN A 10 -11.22 -29.17 27.34
N GLN A 11 -12.33 -29.55 27.97
CA GLN A 11 -13.61 -28.89 27.75
C GLN A 11 -13.60 -27.44 28.22
N ALA A 12 -12.98 -27.15 29.37
CA ALA A 12 -12.81 -25.78 29.86
C ALA A 12 -11.99 -24.94 28.87
N MET A 13 -10.86 -25.45 28.37
CA MET A 13 -10.07 -24.78 27.33
C MET A 13 -10.92 -24.54 26.08
N THR A 14 -11.62 -25.57 25.58
CA THR A 14 -12.48 -25.46 24.39
C THR A 14 -13.59 -24.42 24.57
N ASN A 15 -14.20 -24.35 25.75
CA ASN A 15 -15.21 -23.35 26.08
C ASN A 15 -14.64 -21.94 26.05
N ILE A 16 -13.40 -21.74 26.49
CA ILE A 16 -12.74 -20.42 26.47
C ILE A 16 -12.47 -19.98 25.04
N LEU A 17 -11.93 -20.88 24.22
CA LEU A 17 -11.60 -20.60 22.83
C LEU A 17 -12.86 -20.38 21.97
N SER A 18 -13.96 -21.07 22.26
CA SER A 18 -15.22 -20.97 21.50
C SER A 18 -16.10 -19.75 21.85
N ILE A 19 -15.73 -18.92 22.83
CA ILE A 19 -16.44 -17.65 23.11
C ILE A 19 -16.26 -16.73 21.89
N ASP A 20 -17.25 -16.69 21.00
CA ASP A 20 -17.13 -15.98 19.74
C ASP A 20 -17.05 -14.45 19.97
N VAL A 21 -16.17 -13.77 19.23
CA VAL A 21 -16.02 -12.30 19.25
C VAL A 21 -17.06 -11.64 18.32
N LYS A 22 -17.89 -12.46 17.64
CA LYS A 22 -18.95 -12.01 16.75
C LYS A 22 -20.15 -11.46 17.53
N SER A 23 -20.05 -10.21 17.96
CA SER A 23 -21.21 -9.33 17.80
C SER A 23 -20.76 -7.96 17.32
N ASP A 24 -21.38 -7.50 16.23
CA ASP A 24 -21.17 -6.20 15.60
C ASP A 24 -21.67 -5.02 16.46
N SER A 25 -21.81 -5.22 17.77
CA SER A 25 -22.44 -4.30 18.73
C SER A 25 -21.49 -3.80 19.82
N TYR A 26 -20.21 -4.22 19.81
CA TYR A 26 -19.23 -3.82 20.81
C TYR A 26 -18.17 -2.89 20.21
N SER A 27 -17.69 -1.96 21.03
CA SER A 27 -16.54 -1.11 20.71
C SER A 27 -15.27 -1.97 20.53
N ASP A 28 -14.27 -1.45 19.83
CA ASP A 28 -12.99 -2.17 19.68
C ASP A 28 -12.28 -2.39 21.04
N GLU A 29 -12.48 -1.49 22.01
CA GLU A 29 -11.98 -1.63 23.39
C GLU A 29 -12.58 -2.83 24.12
N ASP A 30 -13.89 -3.08 23.95
CA ASP A 30 -14.58 -4.22 24.56
C ASP A 30 -14.11 -5.56 23.97
N LYS A 31 -13.68 -5.57 22.70
CA LYS A 31 -13.11 -6.76 22.05
C LYS A 31 -11.73 -7.08 22.61
N VAL A 32 -10.87 -6.08 22.73
CA VAL A 32 -9.51 -6.23 23.32
C VAL A 32 -9.60 -6.75 24.76
N LEU A 33 -10.45 -6.15 25.60
CA LEU A 33 -10.58 -6.57 27.00
C LEU A 33 -11.10 -8.01 27.16
N LYS A 34 -11.97 -8.46 26.24
CA LYS A 34 -12.44 -9.86 26.23
C LYS A 34 -11.33 -10.81 25.80
N ASP A 35 -10.52 -10.41 24.84
CA ASP A 35 -9.41 -11.22 24.34
C ASP A 35 -8.31 -11.41 25.40
N GLU A 36 -7.91 -10.33 26.08
CA GLU A 36 -6.96 -10.40 27.21
C GLU A 36 -7.44 -11.34 28.33
N LYS A 37 -8.75 -11.31 28.65
CA LYS A 37 -9.33 -12.22 29.65
C LYS A 37 -9.27 -13.67 29.21
N LYS A 38 -9.43 -13.95 27.91
CA LYS A 38 -9.30 -15.32 27.38
C LYS A 38 -7.86 -15.80 27.47
N GLU A 39 -6.89 -14.98 27.06
CA GLU A 39 -5.47 -15.31 27.17
C GLU A 39 -5.09 -15.62 28.63
N GLN A 40 -5.48 -14.76 29.57
CA GLN A 40 -5.18 -14.95 30.99
C GLN A 40 -5.81 -16.23 31.57
N LEU A 41 -7.02 -16.56 31.14
CA LEU A 41 -7.70 -17.77 31.59
C LEU A 41 -7.06 -19.03 30.99
N ALA A 42 -6.68 -18.99 29.70
CA ALA A 42 -5.92 -20.04 29.05
C ALA A 42 -4.55 -20.27 29.72
N MET A 43 -3.81 -19.19 30.02
CA MET A 43 -2.55 -19.22 30.79
C MET A 43 -2.75 -19.94 32.13
N THR A 44 -3.83 -19.63 32.85
CA THR A 44 -4.15 -20.24 34.15
C THR A 44 -4.41 -21.75 34.04
N ILE A 45 -5.07 -22.20 32.97
CA ILE A 45 -5.31 -23.63 32.73
C ILE A 45 -3.99 -24.36 32.44
N ILE A 46 -3.14 -23.78 31.59
CA ILE A 46 -1.85 -24.40 31.23
C ILE A 46 -0.93 -24.54 32.44
N GLN A 47 -0.92 -23.57 33.35
CA GLN A 47 -0.14 -23.67 34.59
C GLN A 47 -0.63 -24.78 35.55
N LYS A 48 -1.90 -25.19 35.44
CA LYS A 48 -2.54 -26.17 36.34
C LYS A 48 -2.72 -27.55 35.71
N THR A 49 -2.39 -27.72 34.44
CA THR A 49 -2.73 -28.92 33.66
C THR A 49 -1.53 -29.41 32.85
N SER A 50 -1.40 -30.72 32.68
CA SER A 50 -0.43 -31.30 31.74
C SER A 50 -0.84 -30.99 30.30
N LEU A 51 0.10 -30.57 29.45
CA LEU A 51 -0.16 -30.29 28.03
C LEU A 51 -0.72 -31.50 27.28
N SER A 52 -0.34 -32.72 27.68
CA SER A 52 -0.85 -33.97 27.10
C SER A 52 -2.36 -34.18 27.28
N MET A 53 -3.01 -33.39 28.13
CA MET A 53 -4.46 -33.45 28.36
C MET A 53 -5.24 -32.45 27.50
N LEU A 54 -4.58 -31.62 26.70
CA LEU A 54 -5.19 -30.55 25.92
C LEU A 54 -5.07 -30.82 24.42
N ASN A 55 -6.02 -30.31 23.63
CA ASN A 55 -5.86 -30.20 22.19
C ASN A 55 -4.90 -29.04 21.85
N ILE A 56 -3.60 -29.32 21.90
CA ILE A 56 -2.53 -28.33 21.70
C ILE A 56 -2.56 -27.74 20.28
N ASP A 57 -2.90 -28.54 19.26
CA ASP A 57 -2.94 -28.05 17.88
C ASP A 57 -3.98 -26.94 17.70
N GLU A 58 -5.19 -27.14 18.21
CA GLU A 58 -6.27 -26.15 18.13
C GLU A 58 -5.97 -24.92 18.98
N LEU A 59 -5.39 -25.11 20.16
CA LEU A 59 -4.95 -24.02 21.01
C LEU A 59 -3.89 -23.14 20.32
N ILE A 60 -2.91 -23.74 19.63
CA ILE A 60 -1.89 -22.97 18.90
C ILE A 60 -2.51 -22.20 17.74
N LYS A 61 -3.50 -22.75 17.02
CA LYS A 61 -4.20 -21.98 15.97
C LYS A 61 -4.85 -20.72 16.54
N GLU A 62 -5.54 -20.84 17.68
CA GLU A 62 -6.19 -19.69 18.31
C GLU A 62 -5.16 -18.68 18.86
N ILE A 63 -4.03 -19.17 19.38
CA ILE A 63 -2.88 -18.33 19.76
C ILE A 63 -2.34 -17.55 18.55
N CYS A 64 -2.10 -18.23 17.42
CA CYS A 64 -1.61 -17.60 16.19
C CYS A 64 -2.60 -16.59 15.62
N LYS A 65 -3.91 -16.86 15.73
CA LYS A 65 -4.97 -15.98 15.26
C LYS A 65 -5.11 -14.71 16.12
N ASN A 66 -4.97 -14.82 17.43
CA ASN A 66 -5.15 -13.69 18.35
C ASN A 66 -3.84 -12.97 18.70
N GLY A 67 -2.69 -13.60 18.48
CA GLY A 67 -1.38 -13.02 18.76
C GLY A 67 -0.93 -13.18 20.22
N TRP A 68 -1.39 -14.22 20.91
CA TRP A 68 -1.10 -14.49 22.34
C TRP A 68 0.33 -15.03 22.55
N LEU A 69 1.33 -14.17 22.34
CA LEU A 69 2.75 -14.56 22.34
C LEU A 69 3.20 -15.08 23.71
N GLU A 70 2.70 -14.53 24.81
CA GLU A 70 3.06 -14.98 26.16
C GLU A 70 2.61 -16.42 26.39
N LEU A 71 1.38 -16.74 25.97
CA LEU A 71 0.86 -18.10 26.02
C LEU A 71 1.64 -19.05 25.11
N LEU A 72 2.00 -18.60 23.89
CA LEU A 72 2.85 -19.38 22.99
C LEU A 72 4.19 -19.73 23.65
N GLN A 73 4.85 -18.73 24.24
CA GLN A 73 6.14 -18.91 24.93
C GLN A 73 6.02 -19.79 26.15
N LEU A 74 4.92 -19.72 26.91
CA LEU A 74 4.67 -20.59 28.05
C LEU A 74 4.51 -22.05 27.61
N ILE A 75 3.72 -22.30 26.57
CA ILE A 75 3.57 -23.64 25.98
C ILE A 75 4.92 -24.13 25.47
N TRP A 76 5.62 -23.29 24.70
CA TRP A 76 6.90 -23.62 24.11
C TRP A 76 7.99 -23.85 25.15
N SER A 77 7.95 -23.24 26.33
CA SER A 77 8.97 -23.42 27.37
C SER A 77 8.75 -24.68 28.22
N ASN A 78 7.68 -25.43 27.98
CA ASN A 78 7.37 -26.64 28.73
C ASN A 78 8.27 -27.81 28.31
N LYS A 79 8.71 -28.64 29.26
CA LYS A 79 9.76 -29.67 29.06
C LYS A 79 9.40 -30.78 28.06
N ASP A 80 8.13 -30.88 27.66
CA ASP A 80 7.65 -31.88 26.71
C ASP A 80 7.24 -31.22 25.39
N HIS A 81 8.23 -30.89 24.55
CA HIS A 81 8.00 -30.32 23.22
C HIS A 81 7.53 -31.34 22.19
N SER A 82 7.46 -32.64 22.54
CA SER A 82 7.26 -33.72 21.56
C SER A 82 5.96 -33.62 20.76
N ASN A 83 4.95 -32.94 21.32
CA ASN A 83 3.64 -32.74 20.69
C ASN A 83 3.36 -31.28 20.27
N ILE A 84 4.34 -30.37 20.39
CA ILE A 84 4.18 -28.98 19.98
C ILE A 84 4.67 -28.85 18.54
N ASN A 85 3.75 -28.73 17.60
CA ASN A 85 4.07 -28.53 16.19
C ASN A 85 3.61 -27.15 15.73
N ILE A 86 4.56 -26.26 15.46
CA ILE A 86 4.33 -24.97 14.82
C ILE A 86 4.76 -25.10 13.36
N ASP A 87 3.81 -25.55 12.53
CA ASP A 87 4.00 -25.75 11.09
C ASP A 87 3.63 -24.50 10.29
N GLN A 88 3.85 -24.58 8.97
CA GLN A 88 3.54 -23.49 8.05
C GLN A 88 2.09 -23.00 8.17
N SER A 89 1.11 -23.90 8.38
CA SER A 89 -0.29 -23.51 8.49
C SER A 89 -0.56 -22.56 9.66
N LYS A 90 0.13 -22.74 10.79
CA LYS A 90 0.00 -21.85 11.96
C LYS A 90 0.67 -20.51 11.74
N ILE A 91 1.78 -20.50 11.01
CA ILE A 91 2.46 -19.27 10.58
C ILE A 91 1.58 -18.51 9.59
N ASP A 92 0.94 -19.19 8.64
CA ASP A 92 0.01 -18.59 7.68
C ASP A 92 -1.18 -17.93 8.40
N ILE A 93 -1.75 -18.58 9.42
CA ILE A 93 -2.80 -17.96 10.27
C ILE A 93 -2.27 -16.69 10.96
N ALA A 94 -1.07 -16.72 11.51
CA ALA A 94 -0.48 -15.53 12.13
C ALA A 94 -0.28 -14.40 11.10
N CYS A 95 0.14 -14.71 9.88
CA CYS A 95 0.24 -13.76 8.78
C CYS A 95 -1.12 -13.20 8.37
N GLU A 96 -2.13 -14.04 8.14
CA GLU A 96 -3.49 -13.65 7.74
C GLU A 96 -4.11 -12.64 8.72
N TYR A 97 -3.86 -12.83 10.03
CA TYR A 97 -4.35 -11.96 11.10
C TYR A 97 -3.37 -10.86 11.51
N GLY A 98 -2.25 -10.69 10.79
CA GLY A 98 -1.28 -9.62 11.03
C GLY A 98 -0.56 -9.71 12.38
N ARG A 99 -0.34 -10.90 12.92
CA ARG A 99 0.29 -11.13 14.24
C ARG A 99 1.81 -11.15 14.15
N GLU A 100 2.40 -9.96 13.95
CA GLU A 100 3.85 -9.76 13.82
C GLU A 100 4.65 -10.43 14.96
N ASN A 101 4.17 -10.31 16.20
CA ASN A 101 4.84 -10.82 17.38
C ASN A 101 5.00 -12.36 17.35
N ILE A 102 4.00 -13.10 16.86
CA ILE A 102 4.05 -14.55 16.68
C ILE A 102 5.01 -14.91 15.56
N VAL A 103 4.90 -14.23 14.42
CA VAL A 103 5.75 -14.49 13.24
C VAL A 103 7.22 -14.20 13.56
N HIS A 104 7.51 -13.07 14.20
CA HIS A 104 8.85 -12.71 14.66
C HIS A 104 9.41 -13.76 15.62
N TRP A 105 8.60 -14.23 16.57
CA TRP A 105 9.00 -15.32 17.45
C TRP A 105 9.28 -16.62 16.69
N ALA A 106 8.44 -17.00 15.72
CA ALA A 106 8.61 -18.21 14.92
C ALA A 106 9.92 -18.18 14.12
N VAL A 107 10.17 -17.09 13.38
CA VAL A 107 11.43 -16.85 12.64
C VAL A 107 12.66 -16.85 13.56
N SER A 108 12.46 -16.53 14.85
CA SER A 108 13.55 -16.47 15.81
C SER A 108 13.88 -17.77 16.52
N ASN A 109 12.92 -18.70 16.62
CA ASN A 109 13.04 -19.88 17.47
C ASN A 109 12.87 -21.20 16.72
N LEU A 110 12.34 -21.17 15.50
CA LEU A 110 12.14 -22.36 14.67
C LEU A 110 13.24 -22.49 13.60
N ASP A 111 13.41 -23.71 13.09
CA ASP A 111 14.22 -23.95 11.90
C ASP A 111 13.53 -23.34 10.67
N LEU A 112 14.18 -22.38 10.02
CA LEU A 112 13.63 -21.68 8.85
C LEU A 112 13.40 -22.62 7.66
N ASN A 113 14.03 -23.79 7.62
CA ASN A 113 13.76 -24.81 6.60
C ASN A 113 12.35 -25.41 6.71
N MET A 114 11.69 -25.26 7.86
CA MET A 114 10.30 -25.66 8.07
C MET A 114 9.30 -24.57 7.66
N ILE A 115 9.79 -23.40 7.27
CA ILE A 115 9.00 -22.22 6.94
C ILE A 115 9.15 -21.92 5.45
N ASN A 116 8.04 -21.63 4.78
CA ASN A 116 8.04 -21.08 3.43
C ASN A 116 8.48 -19.62 3.47
N VAL A 117 9.79 -19.42 3.58
CA VAL A 117 10.41 -18.09 3.68
C VAL A 117 10.13 -17.19 2.48
N LYS A 118 9.76 -17.74 1.32
CA LYS A 118 9.38 -16.94 0.14
C LYS A 118 8.04 -16.23 0.36
N VAL A 119 7.02 -16.99 0.76
CA VAL A 119 5.70 -16.42 1.10
C VAL A 119 5.86 -15.46 2.26
N LEU A 120 6.60 -15.86 3.30
CA LEU A 120 6.80 -15.03 4.47
C LEU A 120 7.52 -13.70 4.15
N MET A 121 8.50 -13.69 3.24
CA MET A 121 9.14 -12.46 2.77
C MET A 121 8.12 -11.51 2.12
N THR A 122 7.29 -12.02 1.22
CA THR A 122 6.25 -11.24 0.55
C THR A 122 5.21 -10.69 1.54
N GLU A 123 4.72 -11.52 2.46
CA GLU A 123 3.79 -11.09 3.52
C GLU A 123 4.43 -10.03 4.44
N SER A 124 5.67 -10.24 4.88
CA SER A 124 6.38 -9.28 5.71
C SER A 124 6.55 -7.93 5.01
N CYS A 125 6.75 -7.93 3.69
CA CYS A 125 6.79 -6.71 2.90
C CYS A 125 5.41 -6.06 2.73
N SER A 126 4.34 -6.83 2.60
CA SER A 126 2.95 -6.35 2.55
C SER A 126 2.52 -5.69 3.87
N PHE A 127 2.88 -6.29 5.02
CA PHE A 127 2.54 -5.78 6.35
C PHE A 127 3.50 -4.71 6.87
N GLY A 128 4.74 -4.67 6.38
CA GLY A 128 5.76 -3.70 6.80
C GLY A 128 6.66 -4.19 7.94
N TRP A 129 6.81 -5.50 8.13
CA TRP A 129 7.59 -6.10 9.21
C TRP A 129 9.09 -6.12 8.92
N LEU A 130 9.72 -4.94 9.01
CA LEU A 130 11.12 -4.74 8.61
C LEU A 130 12.11 -5.68 9.31
N GLU A 131 11.96 -5.93 10.61
CA GLU A 131 12.90 -6.78 11.36
C GLU A 131 12.80 -8.25 10.92
N ILE A 132 11.60 -8.71 10.53
CA ILE A 132 11.38 -10.03 9.97
C ILE A 132 12.02 -10.12 8.58
N VAL A 133 11.83 -9.10 7.73
CA VAL A 133 12.49 -9.00 6.40
C VAL A 133 14.01 -9.11 6.54
N LYS A 134 14.62 -8.30 7.43
CA LYS A 134 16.06 -8.33 7.70
C LYS A 134 16.53 -9.72 8.13
N LYS A 135 15.79 -10.37 9.02
CA LYS A 135 16.16 -11.68 9.55
C LYS A 135 16.13 -12.76 8.48
N ILE A 136 15.07 -12.82 7.68
CA ILE A 136 14.95 -13.75 6.56
C ILE A 136 16.03 -13.49 5.50
N TRP A 137 16.38 -12.21 5.27
CA TRP A 137 17.41 -11.84 4.30
C TRP A 137 18.80 -12.42 4.64
N THR A 138 19.17 -12.42 5.92
CA THR A 138 20.52 -12.83 6.37
C THR A 138 20.79 -14.34 6.33
N THR A 139 19.81 -15.18 6.04
CA THR A 139 19.94 -16.63 6.30
C THR A 139 20.56 -17.43 5.16
N GLU A 140 21.16 -16.79 4.14
CA GLU A 140 21.97 -17.28 2.99
C GLU A 140 21.56 -18.57 2.23
N GLU A 141 21.03 -19.61 2.88
CA GLU A 141 20.72 -20.93 2.32
C GLU A 141 19.40 -21.01 1.52
N ASN A 142 18.57 -19.98 1.51
CA ASN A 142 17.29 -19.97 0.78
C ASN A 142 17.20 -18.90 -0.32
N GLY A 143 18.35 -18.45 -0.84
CA GLY A 143 18.59 -17.35 -1.80
C GLY A 143 17.86 -17.38 -3.15
N ASN A 144 16.55 -17.62 -3.16
CA ASN A 144 15.62 -17.50 -4.27
C ASN A 144 14.29 -16.92 -3.76
N PHE A 145 14.37 -15.84 -2.97
CA PHE A 145 13.19 -15.03 -2.64
C PHE A 145 12.70 -14.34 -3.91
N ASP A 146 11.39 -14.33 -4.14
CA ASP A 146 10.81 -13.49 -5.19
C ASP A 146 10.79 -12.04 -4.72
N ILE A 147 11.97 -11.44 -4.73
CA ILE A 147 12.21 -10.04 -4.36
C ILE A 147 11.41 -9.07 -5.22
N LYS A 148 11.04 -9.45 -6.45
CA LYS A 148 10.14 -8.65 -7.29
C LYS A 148 8.75 -8.59 -6.70
N SER A 149 8.19 -9.75 -6.32
CA SER A 149 6.90 -9.82 -5.65
C SER A 149 6.93 -9.09 -4.31
N ALA A 150 7.94 -9.33 -3.48
CA ALA A 150 8.10 -8.68 -2.18
C ALA A 150 8.18 -7.15 -2.29
N MET A 151 9.00 -6.65 -3.23
CA MET A 151 9.09 -5.21 -3.52
C MET A 151 7.75 -4.63 -3.98
N ASN A 152 7.04 -5.33 -4.87
CA ASN A 152 5.75 -4.88 -5.38
C ASN A 152 4.69 -4.81 -4.29
N GLU A 153 4.64 -5.78 -3.37
CA GLU A 153 3.72 -5.74 -2.22
C GLU A 153 4.05 -4.58 -1.28
N GLY A 154 5.32 -4.40 -0.94
CA GLY A 154 5.78 -3.28 -0.12
C GLY A 154 5.41 -1.92 -0.74
N CYS A 155 5.58 -1.79 -2.06
CA CYS A 155 5.15 -0.61 -2.80
C CYS A 155 3.63 -0.49 -2.87
N SER A 156 2.88 -1.58 -3.01
CA SER A 156 1.43 -1.55 -3.11
C SER A 156 0.80 -1.01 -1.83
N TYR A 157 1.31 -1.43 -0.67
CA TYR A 157 0.81 -1.03 0.65
C TYR A 157 1.57 0.14 1.30
N GLY A 158 2.52 0.76 0.60
CA GLY A 158 3.20 1.96 1.07
C GLY A 158 4.12 1.72 2.27
N ARG A 159 4.76 0.54 2.35
CA ARG A 159 5.66 0.17 3.45
C ARG A 159 7.04 0.82 3.28
N VAL A 160 7.09 2.13 3.52
CA VAL A 160 8.26 3.00 3.26
C VAL A 160 9.55 2.40 3.83
N GLU A 161 9.55 1.99 5.10
CA GLU A 161 10.77 1.49 5.76
C GLU A 161 11.29 0.20 5.12
N VAL A 162 10.39 -0.74 4.81
CA VAL A 162 10.75 -2.00 4.13
C VAL A 162 11.27 -1.73 2.73
N VAL A 163 10.54 -0.96 1.92
CA VAL A 163 10.93 -0.65 0.53
C VAL A 163 12.28 0.05 0.51
N THR A 164 12.48 1.05 1.38
CA THR A 164 13.75 1.78 1.48
C THR A 164 14.91 0.85 1.85
N TRP A 165 14.68 -0.04 2.81
CA TRP A 165 15.68 -1.00 3.23
C TRP A 165 16.03 -1.99 2.11
N LEU A 166 15.03 -2.54 1.40
CA LEU A 166 15.24 -3.44 0.27
C LEU A 166 16.06 -2.76 -0.82
N ILE A 167 15.74 -1.52 -1.17
CA ILE A 167 16.46 -0.75 -2.20
C ILE A 167 17.93 -0.50 -1.82
N GLN A 168 18.23 -0.35 -0.54
CA GLN A 168 19.61 -0.14 -0.07
C GLN A 168 20.43 -1.43 0.02
N ASN A 169 19.80 -2.60 0.12
CA ASN A 169 20.47 -3.86 0.46
C ASN A 169 20.35 -4.95 -0.62
N ALA A 170 19.42 -4.80 -1.57
CA ALA A 170 19.28 -5.69 -2.71
C ALA A 170 20.00 -5.11 -3.94
N ASP A 171 20.62 -5.96 -4.75
CA ASP A 171 21.17 -5.54 -6.03
C ASP A 171 20.05 -4.95 -6.90
N ASN A 172 20.26 -3.77 -7.48
CA ASN A 172 19.25 -3.06 -8.29
C ASN A 172 18.69 -3.88 -9.47
N ASN A 173 19.38 -4.93 -9.90
CA ASN A 173 18.93 -5.85 -10.96
C ASN A 173 17.83 -6.82 -10.51
N LEU A 174 17.54 -6.86 -9.20
CA LEU A 174 16.61 -7.82 -8.61
C LEU A 174 15.15 -7.37 -8.70
N PHE A 175 14.89 -6.08 -8.88
CA PHE A 175 13.54 -5.52 -8.98
C PHE A 175 13.45 -4.51 -10.13
N ASP A 176 12.24 -4.33 -10.67
CA ASP A 176 12.01 -3.37 -11.75
C ASP A 176 11.66 -2.01 -11.15
N MET A 177 12.57 -1.04 -11.30
CA MET A 177 12.36 0.33 -10.81
C MET A 177 11.15 1.01 -11.48
N ASN A 178 10.73 0.59 -12.68
CA ASN A 178 9.49 1.09 -13.28
C ASN A 178 8.27 0.68 -12.46
N VAL A 179 8.24 -0.57 -11.98
CA VAL A 179 7.14 -1.07 -11.15
C VAL A 179 7.13 -0.35 -9.79
N VAL A 180 8.29 -0.15 -9.18
CA VAL A 180 8.42 0.62 -7.92
C VAL A 180 7.87 2.03 -8.10
N MET A 181 8.33 2.74 -9.14
CA MET A 181 7.88 4.10 -9.45
C MET A 181 6.39 4.14 -9.78
N GLU A 182 5.90 3.27 -10.67
CA GLU A 182 4.51 3.24 -11.11
C GLU A 182 3.56 2.98 -9.93
N THR A 183 3.78 1.90 -9.18
CA THR A 183 2.92 1.50 -8.07
C THR A 183 2.91 2.56 -6.98
N SER A 184 4.09 3.09 -6.63
CA SER A 184 4.19 4.17 -5.63
C SER A 184 3.54 5.46 -6.10
N CYS A 185 3.65 5.82 -7.38
CA CYS A 185 2.99 7.00 -7.94
C CYS A 185 1.46 6.85 -8.00
N ARG A 186 1.00 5.66 -8.39
CA ARG A 186 -0.43 5.33 -8.50
C ARG A 186 -1.11 5.35 -7.13
N ASN A 187 -0.46 4.85 -6.10
CA ASN A 187 -1.02 4.79 -4.75
C ASN A 187 -0.67 6.02 -3.90
N GLY A 188 0.21 6.90 -4.41
CA GLY A 188 0.52 8.16 -3.76
C GLY A 188 1.53 8.07 -2.62
N TRP A 189 2.41 7.07 -2.63
CA TRP A 189 3.44 6.85 -1.62
C TRP A 189 4.64 7.76 -1.86
N ILE A 190 4.46 9.04 -1.55
CA ILE A 190 5.44 10.11 -1.83
C ILE A 190 6.77 9.87 -1.14
N ASP A 191 6.78 9.32 0.08
CA ASP A 191 8.03 9.08 0.80
C ASP A 191 8.86 7.94 0.19
N ILE A 192 8.21 6.95 -0.45
CA ILE A 192 8.92 5.97 -1.28
C ILE A 192 9.57 6.70 -2.47
N ILE A 193 8.83 7.56 -3.16
CA ILE A 193 9.35 8.34 -4.29
C ILE A 193 10.55 9.20 -3.85
N LYS A 194 10.43 9.93 -2.73
CA LYS A 194 11.55 10.73 -2.18
C LYS A 194 12.79 9.89 -1.90
N ASN A 195 12.63 8.66 -1.43
CA ASN A 195 13.75 7.78 -1.10
C ASN A 195 14.45 7.18 -2.33
N ILE A 196 13.76 7.06 -3.47
CA ILE A 196 14.33 6.50 -4.70
C ILE A 196 14.86 7.55 -5.68
N LEU A 197 14.42 8.80 -5.57
CA LEU A 197 14.91 9.91 -6.40
C LEU A 197 16.44 10.10 -6.41
N PRO A 198 17.19 9.86 -5.31
CA PRO A 198 18.65 9.97 -5.31
C PRO A 198 19.40 8.81 -5.99
N LEU A 199 18.69 7.79 -6.49
CA LEU A 199 19.30 6.61 -7.11
C LEU A 199 19.47 6.81 -8.62
N ASP A 200 20.28 5.95 -9.24
CA ASP A 200 20.33 5.88 -10.70
C ASP A 200 18.99 5.34 -11.24
N LEU A 201 18.18 6.25 -11.79
CA LEU A 201 16.89 5.95 -12.41
C LEU A 201 16.98 5.93 -13.95
N SER A 202 18.17 5.71 -14.53
CA SER A 202 18.36 5.65 -15.99
C SER A 202 17.51 4.59 -16.69
N THR A 203 17.10 3.55 -15.97
CA THR A 203 16.20 2.48 -16.46
C THR A 203 14.71 2.79 -16.25
N CYS A 204 14.39 3.89 -15.56
CA CYS A 204 13.02 4.30 -15.28
C CYS A 204 12.41 5.08 -16.45
N ASN A 205 11.18 4.74 -16.79
CA ASN A 205 10.33 5.47 -17.69
C ASN A 205 9.53 6.50 -16.90
N ALA A 206 10.07 7.72 -16.85
CA ALA A 206 9.44 8.84 -16.16
C ALA A 206 8.01 9.13 -16.65
N THR A 207 7.68 8.83 -17.92
CA THR A 207 6.32 8.97 -18.46
C THR A 207 5.32 8.10 -17.69
N VAL A 208 5.70 6.87 -17.32
CA VAL A 208 4.82 5.95 -16.59
C VAL A 208 4.55 6.49 -15.19
N ALA A 209 5.58 6.96 -14.48
CA ALA A 209 5.46 7.54 -13.15
C ALA A 209 4.57 8.79 -13.12
N ILE A 210 4.79 9.72 -14.07
CA ILE A 210 3.95 10.92 -14.20
C ILE A 210 2.51 10.54 -14.52
N THR A 211 2.30 9.64 -15.49
CA THR A 211 0.96 9.19 -15.86
C THR A 211 0.23 8.60 -14.66
N ALA A 212 0.91 7.74 -13.89
CA ALA A 212 0.35 7.13 -12.68
C ALA A 212 -0.05 8.19 -11.64
N ALA A 213 0.85 9.13 -11.33
CA ALA A 213 0.60 10.25 -10.40
C ALA A 213 -0.57 11.14 -10.85
N CYS A 214 -0.65 11.38 -12.16
CA CYS A 214 -1.71 12.16 -12.79
C CYS A 214 -3.07 11.44 -12.73
N THR A 215 -3.10 10.14 -13.02
CA THR A 215 -4.34 9.34 -12.97
C THR A 215 -4.85 9.10 -11.56
N SER A 216 -3.95 9.06 -10.57
CA SER A 216 -4.32 8.87 -9.16
C SER A 216 -4.83 10.16 -8.51
N GLY A 217 -4.69 11.31 -9.18
CA GLY A 217 -5.06 12.60 -8.62
C GLY A 217 -4.15 13.05 -7.48
N ASN A 218 -2.95 12.49 -7.35
CA ASN A 218 -2.05 12.88 -6.27
C ASN A 218 -1.40 14.24 -6.55
N VAL A 219 -2.03 15.30 -6.02
CA VAL A 219 -1.61 16.69 -6.18
C VAL A 219 -0.17 16.91 -5.73
N GLU A 220 0.22 16.37 -4.58
CA GLU A 220 1.55 16.59 -3.99
C GLU A 220 2.63 15.93 -4.83
N LEU A 221 2.37 14.76 -5.40
CA LEU A 221 3.29 14.06 -6.28
C LEU A 221 3.43 14.73 -7.66
N VAL A 222 2.32 15.20 -8.23
CA VAL A 222 2.36 16.01 -9.46
C VAL A 222 3.11 17.32 -9.22
N GLN A 223 2.92 17.95 -8.06
CA GLN A 223 3.71 19.11 -7.63
C GLN A 223 5.18 18.77 -7.47
N LEU A 224 5.52 17.64 -6.85
CA LEU A 224 6.89 17.18 -6.69
C LEU A 224 7.60 17.08 -8.05
N PHE A 225 6.99 16.41 -9.02
CA PHE A 225 7.53 16.31 -10.38
C PHE A 225 7.58 17.67 -11.09
N THR A 226 6.56 18.51 -10.95
CA THR A 226 6.51 19.85 -11.57
C THR A 226 7.56 20.81 -11.01
N VAL A 227 7.79 20.77 -9.69
CA VAL A 227 8.76 21.62 -8.98
C VAL A 227 10.18 21.14 -9.25
N ALA A 228 10.42 19.82 -9.34
CA ALA A 228 11.72 19.27 -9.72
C ALA A 228 12.15 19.76 -11.11
N CYS A 229 11.25 19.74 -12.11
CA CYS A 229 11.51 20.32 -13.43
C CYS A 229 11.78 21.83 -13.40
N ALA A 230 11.15 22.58 -12.50
CA ALA A 230 11.27 24.03 -12.41
C ALA A 230 12.50 24.52 -11.61
N LYS A 231 13.08 23.67 -10.76
CA LYS A 231 14.18 24.04 -9.84
C LYS A 231 15.56 23.59 -10.33
N GLY A 232 15.68 22.96 -11.50
CA GLY A 232 16.97 22.48 -12.00
C GLY A 232 17.59 21.46 -11.05
N TRP A 233 16.78 20.52 -10.54
CA TRP A 233 17.31 19.34 -9.87
C TRP A 233 17.90 18.46 -10.94
N ASP A 234 19.12 18.76 -11.37
CA ASP A 234 19.69 18.28 -12.62
C ASP A 234 19.53 16.76 -12.80
N GLU A 235 19.64 15.92 -11.77
CA GLU A 235 19.36 14.46 -11.91
C GLU A 235 17.89 14.13 -12.13
N ILE A 236 16.95 14.66 -11.35
CA ILE A 236 15.51 14.36 -11.49
C ILE A 236 14.93 15.07 -12.70
N ALA A 237 15.41 16.28 -12.99
CA ALA A 237 15.10 17.05 -14.18
C ALA A 237 15.77 16.46 -15.42
N GLU A 238 16.98 15.89 -15.38
CA GLU A 238 17.57 15.08 -16.47
C GLU A 238 16.83 13.75 -16.64
N ILE A 239 16.43 13.07 -15.57
CA ILE A 239 15.59 11.88 -15.66
C ILE A 239 14.17 12.23 -16.17
N LEU A 240 13.71 13.48 -16.04
CA LEU A 240 12.44 13.98 -16.58
C LEU A 240 12.56 14.72 -17.93
N LEU A 241 13.75 15.14 -18.35
CA LEU A 241 14.01 15.98 -19.55
C LEU A 241 15.03 15.38 -20.53
N ASN A 242 15.99 14.55 -20.09
CA ASN A 242 17.05 13.91 -20.90
C ASN A 242 16.76 12.43 -21.27
N THR A 243 15.93 11.69 -20.52
CA THR A 243 15.40 10.38 -20.95
C THR A 243 14.11 10.50 -21.77
N VAL A 244 13.62 11.73 -21.91
CA VAL A 244 12.31 12.03 -22.47
C VAL A 244 12.49 12.61 -23.87
N ASP A 245 12.14 11.81 -24.88
CA ASP A 245 11.63 12.39 -26.11
C ASP A 245 10.32 13.13 -25.74
N HIS A 246 10.29 14.45 -25.86
CA HIS A 246 9.10 15.25 -25.58
C HIS A 246 7.88 14.80 -26.41
N ASN A 247 8.10 14.07 -27.52
CA ASN A 247 7.05 13.44 -28.32
C ASN A 247 6.44 12.17 -27.67
N LEU A 248 7.14 11.52 -26.73
CA LEU A 248 6.71 10.28 -26.06
C LEU A 248 6.03 10.50 -24.70
N LEU A 249 6.14 11.69 -24.09
CA LEU A 249 5.53 11.96 -22.77
C LEU A 249 4.00 11.96 -22.78
N HIS A 250 3.36 11.90 -23.96
CA HIS A 250 1.91 12.03 -24.14
C HIS A 250 1.31 13.10 -23.21
N ILE A 251 1.97 14.26 -23.06
CA ILE A 251 1.59 15.33 -22.10
C ILE A 251 0.12 15.70 -22.30
N GLU A 252 -0.32 15.73 -23.56
CA GLU A 252 -1.71 15.95 -23.95
C GLU A 252 -2.66 14.87 -23.40
N ASN A 253 -2.31 13.57 -23.50
CA ASN A 253 -3.13 12.48 -22.96
C ASN A 253 -3.11 12.48 -21.43
N ASN A 254 -1.97 12.76 -20.81
CA ASN A 254 -1.85 12.85 -19.35
C ASN A 254 -2.67 14.02 -18.81
N PHE A 255 -2.56 15.19 -19.44
CA PHE A 255 -3.41 16.34 -19.14
C PHE A 255 -4.89 16.01 -19.32
N MET A 256 -5.26 15.34 -20.42
CA MET A 256 -6.64 14.91 -20.66
C MET A 256 -7.15 13.92 -19.61
N ASN A 257 -6.32 12.98 -19.15
CA ASN A 257 -6.67 12.02 -18.11
C ASN A 257 -6.88 12.69 -16.75
N ILE A 258 -6.02 13.64 -16.36
CA ILE A 258 -6.21 14.48 -15.15
C ILE A 258 -7.49 15.30 -15.27
N CYS A 259 -7.74 15.86 -16.45
CA CYS A 259 -8.95 16.60 -16.69
C CYS A 259 -10.21 15.72 -16.55
N ARG A 260 -10.14 14.45 -16.94
CA ARG A 260 -11.22 13.45 -16.80
C ARG A 260 -11.42 12.95 -15.37
N SER A 261 -10.38 12.93 -14.54
CA SER A 261 -10.51 12.54 -13.12
C SER A 261 -11.27 13.59 -12.31
N GLY A 262 -11.33 14.84 -12.77
CA GLY A 262 -12.08 15.92 -12.11
C GLY A 262 -11.24 16.80 -11.17
N GLU A 263 -9.93 16.54 -11.09
CA GLU A 263 -9.00 17.20 -10.17
C GLU A 263 -8.63 18.63 -10.62
N ALA A 264 -9.57 19.56 -10.40
CA ALA A 264 -9.50 20.92 -10.94
C ALA A 264 -8.29 21.75 -10.42
N ASP A 265 -7.77 21.43 -9.23
CA ASP A 265 -6.60 22.08 -8.65
C ASP A 265 -5.31 21.67 -9.38
N ILE A 266 -5.16 20.38 -9.73
CA ILE A 266 -4.03 19.87 -10.51
C ILE A 266 -4.01 20.51 -11.89
N VAL A 267 -5.18 20.58 -12.53
CA VAL A 267 -5.33 21.24 -13.84
C VAL A 267 -4.84 22.69 -13.78
N SER A 268 -5.16 23.42 -12.71
CA SER A 268 -4.69 24.80 -12.53
C SER A 268 -3.18 24.91 -12.34
N ILE A 269 -2.55 23.96 -11.66
CA ILE A 269 -1.10 23.92 -11.46
C ILE A 269 -0.40 23.67 -12.79
N ILE A 270 -0.85 22.68 -13.55
CA ILE A 270 -0.26 22.33 -14.85
C ILE A 270 -0.37 23.51 -15.83
N LEU A 271 -1.54 24.15 -15.93
CA LEU A 271 -1.74 25.30 -16.82
C LEU A 271 -0.88 26.52 -16.46
N LYS A 272 -0.43 26.64 -15.21
CA LYS A 272 0.51 27.72 -14.80
C LYS A 272 1.97 27.40 -15.11
N LYS A 273 2.32 26.14 -15.32
CA LYS A 273 3.70 25.64 -15.36
C LYS A 273 4.11 25.04 -16.70
N VAL A 274 3.16 24.62 -17.53
CA VAL A 274 3.40 23.98 -18.84
C VAL A 274 2.97 24.90 -19.97
N ASP A 275 3.74 24.92 -21.07
CA ASP A 275 3.36 25.65 -22.29
C ASP A 275 2.05 25.07 -22.86
N HIS A 276 1.05 25.95 -23.05
CA HIS A 276 -0.27 25.60 -23.56
C HIS A 276 -0.25 25.10 -25.00
N ASN A 277 0.85 25.25 -25.75
CA ASN A 277 0.99 24.68 -27.09
C ASN A 277 1.27 23.18 -27.07
N LEU A 278 1.77 22.66 -25.94
CA LEU A 278 2.00 21.23 -25.71
C LEU A 278 0.76 20.52 -25.15
N LEU A 279 -0.33 21.27 -24.97
CA LEU A 279 -1.58 20.79 -24.41
C LEU A 279 -2.65 20.91 -25.51
N ASN A 280 -3.26 19.79 -25.89
CA ASN A 280 -4.41 19.79 -26.80
C ASN A 280 -5.67 20.23 -26.06
N LEU A 281 -5.69 21.51 -25.66
CA LEU A 281 -6.73 22.10 -24.82
C LEU A 281 -8.10 22.08 -25.54
N HIS A 282 -8.10 22.24 -26.87
CA HIS A 282 -9.33 22.22 -27.67
C HIS A 282 -10.02 20.84 -27.65
N GLU A 283 -9.27 19.77 -27.91
CA GLU A 283 -9.81 18.42 -27.82
C GLU A 283 -10.19 18.07 -26.38
N THR A 284 -9.37 18.47 -25.41
CA THR A 284 -9.63 18.25 -23.97
C THR A 284 -10.97 18.84 -23.54
N ILE A 285 -11.23 20.13 -23.82
CA ILE A 285 -12.53 20.75 -23.49
C ILE A 285 -13.67 20.06 -24.23
N THR A 286 -13.49 19.76 -25.52
CA THR A 286 -14.52 19.08 -26.34
C THR A 286 -14.86 17.70 -25.80
N SER A 287 -13.89 16.97 -25.25
CA SER A 287 -14.13 15.68 -24.58
C SER A 287 -14.86 15.85 -23.25
N LEU A 288 -14.49 16.84 -22.44
CA LEU A 288 -15.03 17.02 -21.09
C LEU A 288 -16.43 17.63 -21.06
N ILE A 289 -16.80 18.41 -22.08
CA ILE A 289 -18.06 19.17 -22.11
C ILE A 289 -19.32 18.31 -22.07
N LYS A 290 -19.16 17.01 -22.34
CA LYS A 290 -20.23 16.01 -22.30
C LYS A 290 -20.77 15.72 -20.89
N ASP A 291 -19.98 15.97 -19.85
CA ASP A 291 -20.32 15.59 -18.47
C ASP A 291 -20.25 16.79 -17.52
N LYS A 292 -21.38 17.09 -16.86
CA LYS A 292 -21.53 18.24 -15.96
C LYS A 292 -20.55 18.24 -14.80
N LYS A 293 -20.06 17.07 -14.36
CA LYS A 293 -19.07 17.00 -13.28
C LYS A 293 -17.76 17.75 -13.61
N ASN A 294 -17.47 17.95 -14.89
CA ASN A 294 -16.24 18.58 -15.36
C ASN A 294 -16.35 20.12 -15.47
N GLU A 295 -17.49 20.73 -15.11
CA GLU A 295 -17.70 22.18 -15.25
C GLU A 295 -16.59 23.00 -14.58
N GLN A 296 -16.13 22.57 -13.40
CA GLN A 296 -15.07 23.27 -12.66
C GLN A 296 -13.69 23.11 -13.32
N VAL A 297 -13.39 21.92 -13.86
CA VAL A 297 -12.15 21.67 -14.61
C VAL A 297 -12.11 22.54 -15.86
N VAL A 298 -13.19 22.55 -16.66
CA VAL A 298 -13.23 23.37 -17.88
C VAL A 298 -13.16 24.86 -17.56
N LEU A 299 -13.81 25.32 -16.49
CA LEU A 299 -13.66 26.71 -16.04
C LEU A 299 -12.19 27.05 -15.74
N ASN A 300 -11.44 26.16 -15.10
CA ASN A 300 -10.02 26.37 -14.81
C ASN A 300 -9.18 26.38 -16.09
N ILE A 301 -9.46 25.53 -17.07
CA ILE A 301 -8.81 25.55 -18.39
C ILE A 301 -9.01 26.91 -19.07
N ILE A 302 -10.26 27.33 -19.19
CA ILE A 302 -10.65 28.56 -19.89
C ILE A 302 -10.11 29.82 -19.19
N LYS A 303 -9.97 29.80 -17.86
CA LYS A 303 -9.39 30.91 -17.08
C LYS A 303 -7.88 31.08 -17.28
N ASN A 304 -7.14 29.98 -17.39
CA ASN A 304 -5.68 30.02 -17.42
C ASN A 304 -5.12 29.99 -18.85
N ALA A 305 -5.89 29.54 -19.85
CA ALA A 305 -5.46 29.52 -21.25
C ALA A 305 -5.71 30.85 -21.98
N HIS A 306 -4.87 31.18 -22.97
CA HIS A 306 -4.99 32.43 -23.72
C HIS A 306 -6.34 32.56 -24.43
N LYS A 307 -7.06 33.68 -24.23
CA LYS A 307 -8.42 33.91 -24.74
C LYS A 307 -8.56 33.68 -26.26
N THR A 308 -7.50 33.99 -27.01
CA THR A 308 -7.49 33.88 -28.48
C THR A 308 -7.50 32.44 -29.01
N LYS A 309 -7.30 31.43 -28.15
CA LYS A 309 -7.35 30.01 -28.54
C LYS A 309 -8.79 29.45 -28.63
N TRP A 310 -9.80 30.27 -28.32
CA TRP A 310 -11.14 29.78 -28.04
C TRP A 310 -12.21 30.49 -28.87
N ASP A 311 -13.12 29.71 -29.46
CA ASP A 311 -14.37 30.25 -29.98
C ASP A 311 -15.38 30.42 -28.84
N LYS A 312 -15.56 31.68 -28.43
CA LYS A 312 -16.50 32.09 -27.38
C LYS A 312 -17.93 31.66 -27.70
N GLN A 313 -18.35 31.72 -28.97
CA GLN A 313 -19.73 31.42 -29.37
C GLN A 313 -20.00 29.92 -29.22
N SER A 314 -19.12 29.08 -29.78
CA SER A 314 -19.23 27.62 -29.68
C SER A 314 -19.17 27.12 -28.22
N LEU A 315 -18.29 27.69 -27.39
CA LEU A 315 -18.22 27.34 -25.97
C LEU A 315 -19.46 27.79 -25.19
N SER A 316 -20.01 28.96 -25.50
CA SER A 316 -21.22 29.47 -24.85
C SER A 316 -22.45 28.65 -25.19
N GLU A 317 -22.55 28.13 -26.41
CA GLU A 317 -23.65 27.26 -26.83
C GLU A 317 -23.61 25.92 -26.08
N LYS A 318 -22.48 25.22 -26.10
CA LYS A 318 -22.29 23.96 -25.37
C LYS A 318 -22.46 24.12 -23.85
N ALA A 319 -22.00 25.24 -23.28
CA ALA A 319 -22.19 25.52 -21.86
C ALA A 319 -23.68 25.73 -21.50
N ARG A 320 -24.52 26.25 -22.42
CA ARG A 320 -25.98 26.32 -22.21
C ARG A 320 -26.62 24.94 -22.29
N GLU A 321 -26.26 24.13 -23.29
CA GLU A 321 -26.78 22.77 -23.48
C GLU A 321 -26.60 21.92 -22.21
N HIS A 322 -25.45 22.02 -21.55
CA HIS A 322 -25.12 21.25 -20.36
C HIS A 322 -25.37 21.98 -19.03
N SER A 323 -25.99 23.16 -19.04
CA SER A 323 -26.31 23.97 -17.85
C SER A 323 -25.07 24.34 -16.99
N TRP A 324 -23.99 24.76 -17.65
CA TRP A 324 -22.72 25.17 -17.02
C TRP A 324 -22.70 26.67 -16.72
N TRP A 325 -23.47 27.06 -15.69
CA TRP A 325 -23.66 28.46 -15.32
C TRP A 325 -22.37 29.18 -14.92
N LYS A 326 -21.39 28.48 -14.33
CA LYS A 326 -20.11 29.09 -13.94
C LYS A 326 -19.26 29.43 -15.16
N VAL A 327 -19.25 28.53 -16.16
CA VAL A 327 -18.54 28.75 -17.42
C VAL A 327 -19.21 29.88 -18.21
N LEU A 328 -20.55 29.89 -18.30
CA LEU A 328 -21.30 30.97 -18.95
C LEU A 328 -21.06 32.33 -18.31
N ALA A 329 -21.10 32.40 -16.97
CA ALA A 329 -20.83 33.63 -16.23
C ALA A 329 -19.43 34.17 -16.55
N PHE A 330 -18.42 33.29 -16.64
CA PHE A 330 -17.07 33.69 -17.00
C PHE A 330 -16.94 34.14 -18.46
N LEU A 331 -17.50 33.38 -19.42
CA LEU A 331 -17.46 33.75 -20.85
C LEU A 331 -18.14 35.09 -21.12
N ASN A 332 -19.19 35.44 -20.38
CA ASN A 332 -19.86 36.75 -20.49
C ASN A 332 -18.96 37.92 -20.08
N THR A 333 -17.89 37.68 -19.30
CA THR A 333 -16.90 38.71 -18.96
C THR A 333 -15.83 38.90 -20.05
N TRP A 334 -15.79 38.05 -21.08
CA TRP A 334 -14.86 38.21 -22.20
C TRP A 334 -15.34 39.36 -23.10
N THR A 335 -14.64 40.48 -23.05
CA THR A 335 -14.79 41.60 -23.99
C THR A 335 -14.19 41.28 -25.33
#